data_AF-A0A6J5TX44-F1
#
_entry.id   AF-A0A6J5TX44-F1
#
_cell.length_a   1.000
_cell.length_b   1.000
_cell.length_c   1.000
_cell.angle_alpha   90.00
_cell.angle_beta   90.00
_cell.angle_gamma   90.00
#
_symmetry.space_group_name_H-M   'P 1'
#
loop_
_entity.id
_entity.type
_entity.pdbx_description
1 polymer ?
#
loop_
_entity_poly.entity_id
_entity_poly.type
_entity_poly.pdbx_seq_one_letter_code
_entity_poly.pdbx_strand_id
1 'polypeptide(L)'
;MEVMSPGTKNLQTYMINRLLVYMCREFRAAEKRHFLPCIRADELPSQFPYLSEAFLRKKLKEHANLQALSFCSRGSNGQWMWVKKRNFRIFSEDELRNMVKPEEVCAYESMQAGLYRLKHLGITETHPSAISSAMSRLPDDAITLAAASHIERELQITPWNLSSNFVACTQGKENIERLEISGVGDPSGRGLGFSYVRAAPKASMSSAVVKKKSAATRGGSTVTGTDADLRRLSMEAAREVH
;
A
#
# COMPACT_ATOMS: atom_id res chain seq x y z
N MET A 1 -8.34 -9.69 1.54
CA MET A 1 -7.60 -9.25 0.35
C MET A 1 -6.82 -8.01 0.72
N GLU A 2 -5.56 -7.92 0.32
CA GLU A 2 -4.76 -6.71 0.50
C GLU A 2 -5.17 -5.64 -0.52
N VAL A 3 -5.35 -4.40 -0.07
CA VAL A 3 -5.62 -3.26 -0.95
C VAL A 3 -4.32 -2.87 -1.65
N MET A 4 -4.40 -2.52 -2.95
CA MET A 4 -3.21 -2.11 -3.71
C MET A 4 -2.59 -0.85 -3.11
N SER A 5 -1.26 -0.79 -3.09
CA SER A 5 -0.53 0.41 -2.64
C SER A 5 -0.06 1.26 -3.83
N PRO A 6 -0.12 2.59 -3.73
CA PRO A 6 0.42 3.50 -4.75
C PRO A 6 1.90 3.21 -5.04
N GLY A 7 2.31 3.37 -6.29
CA GLY A 7 3.72 3.20 -6.70
C GLY A 7 4.26 1.76 -6.70
N THR A 8 3.42 0.75 -6.42
CA THR A 8 3.86 -0.64 -6.42
C THR A 8 3.84 -1.29 -7.81
N LYS A 9 4.66 -2.33 -7.98
CA LYS A 9 4.64 -3.18 -9.18
C LYS A 9 3.29 -3.88 -9.37
N ASN A 10 2.61 -4.24 -8.29
CA ASN A 10 1.29 -4.87 -8.35
C ASN A 10 0.27 -3.94 -9.05
N LEU A 11 0.21 -2.67 -8.60
CA LEU A 11 -0.62 -1.65 -9.24
C LEU A 11 -0.26 -1.47 -10.72
N GLN A 12 1.04 -1.41 -11.04
CA GLN A 12 1.48 -1.29 -12.43
C GLN A 12 1.00 -2.45 -13.30
N THR A 13 1.12 -3.70 -12.82
CA THR A 13 0.65 -4.90 -13.52
C THR A 13 -0.86 -4.86 -13.73
N TYR A 14 -1.63 -4.54 -12.69
CA TYR A 14 -3.08 -4.39 -12.79
C TYR A 14 -3.47 -3.35 -13.85
N MET A 15 -2.80 -2.20 -13.88
CA MET A 15 -3.08 -1.14 -14.85
C MET A 15 -2.76 -1.55 -16.29
N ILE A 16 -1.70 -2.34 -16.51
CA ILE A 16 -1.39 -2.93 -17.82
C ILE A 16 -2.48 -3.91 -18.24
N ASN A 17 -2.86 -4.83 -17.34
CA ASN A 17 -3.90 -5.81 -17.63
C ASN A 17 -5.23 -5.14 -17.94
N ARG A 18 -5.62 -4.11 -17.17
CA ARG A 18 -6.81 -3.29 -17.41
C ARG A 18 -6.76 -2.58 -18.76
N LEU A 19 -5.60 -2.05 -19.16
CA LEU A 19 -5.39 -1.45 -20.49
C LEU A 19 -5.61 -2.47 -21.61
N LEU A 20 -5.04 -3.68 -21.47
CA LEU A 20 -5.19 -4.75 -22.47
C LEU A 20 -6.64 -5.22 -22.57
N VAL A 21 -7.33 -5.37 -21.44
CA VAL A 21 -8.76 -5.74 -21.39
C VAL A 21 -9.61 -4.67 -22.06
N TYR A 22 -9.42 -3.39 -21.72
CA TYR A 22 -10.11 -2.28 -22.37
C TYR A 22 -9.89 -2.30 -23.88
N MET A 23 -8.62 -2.37 -24.32
CA MET A 23 -8.28 -2.36 -25.73
C MET A 23 -8.91 -3.52 -26.51
N CYS A 24 -8.83 -4.73 -25.97
CA CYS A 24 -9.38 -5.91 -26.64
C CYS A 24 -10.91 -5.86 -26.72
N ARG A 25 -11.59 -5.32 -25.70
CA ARG A 25 -13.05 -5.15 -25.69
C ARG A 25 -13.50 -4.11 -26.71
N GLU A 26 -12.81 -2.97 -26.80
CA GLU A 26 -13.08 -1.95 -27.82
C GLU A 26 -12.87 -2.52 -29.24
N PHE A 27 -11.77 -3.24 -29.46
CA PHE A 27 -11.53 -3.86 -30.77
C PHE A 27 -12.59 -4.90 -31.12
N ARG A 28 -12.98 -5.77 -30.18
CA ARG A 28 -14.03 -6.76 -30.38
C ARG A 28 -15.39 -6.10 -30.67
N ALA A 29 -15.71 -5.03 -29.94
CA ALA A 29 -16.96 -4.28 -30.15
C ALA A 29 -17.01 -3.64 -31.54
N ALA A 30 -15.89 -3.08 -32.01
CA ALA A 30 -15.76 -2.53 -33.36
C ALA A 30 -15.87 -3.61 -34.44
N GLU A 31 -15.17 -4.75 -34.29
CA GLU A 31 -15.25 -5.88 -35.25
C GLU A 31 -16.68 -6.42 -35.36
N LYS A 32 -17.39 -6.56 -34.23
CA LYS A 32 -18.80 -7.00 -34.20
C LYS A 32 -19.74 -6.05 -34.94
N ARG A 33 -19.41 -4.75 -34.99
CA ARG A 33 -20.17 -3.72 -35.70
C ARG A 33 -19.67 -3.47 -37.13
N HIS A 34 -18.73 -4.28 -37.62
CA HIS A 34 -18.07 -4.11 -38.91
C HIS A 34 -17.35 -2.76 -39.09
N PHE A 35 -16.90 -2.15 -37.99
CA PHE A 35 -16.05 -0.96 -38.01
C PHE A 35 -14.57 -1.30 -37.91
N LEU A 36 -13.71 -0.34 -38.28
CA LEU A 36 -12.27 -0.44 -38.08
C LEU A 36 -11.96 -0.53 -36.57
N PRO A 37 -11.30 -1.59 -36.07
CA PRO A 37 -10.97 -1.73 -34.66
C PRO A 37 -9.89 -0.73 -34.26
N CYS A 38 -10.30 0.33 -33.57
CA CYS A 38 -9.41 1.42 -33.19
C CYS A 38 -9.82 2.09 -31.88
N ILE A 39 -8.86 2.76 -31.24
CA ILE A 39 -9.05 3.50 -29.98
C ILE A 39 -8.39 4.86 -30.10
N ARG A 40 -9.03 5.88 -29.55
CA ARG A 40 -8.50 7.25 -29.48
C ARG A 40 -7.24 7.33 -28.63
N ALA A 41 -6.17 7.91 -29.17
CA ALA A 41 -4.91 8.03 -28.45
C ALA A 41 -4.94 9.09 -27.34
N ASP A 42 -5.76 10.14 -27.50
CA ASP A 42 -5.88 11.29 -26.60
C ASP A 42 -6.67 11.00 -25.32
N GLU A 43 -7.55 10.00 -25.32
CA GLU A 43 -8.36 9.61 -24.16
C GLU A 43 -7.64 8.66 -23.20
N LEU A 44 -6.56 8.01 -23.65
CA LEU A 44 -5.89 6.97 -22.86
C LEU A 44 -5.12 7.51 -21.65
N PRO A 45 -4.38 8.62 -21.72
CA PRO A 45 -3.65 9.14 -20.57
C PRO A 45 -4.55 9.45 -19.36
N SER A 46 -5.77 9.94 -19.59
CA SER A 46 -6.71 10.26 -18.50
C SER A 46 -7.32 9.01 -17.86
N GLN A 47 -7.51 7.92 -18.62
CA GLN A 47 -8.05 6.66 -18.12
C GLN A 47 -7.03 5.78 -17.38
N PHE A 48 -5.73 6.02 -17.62
CA PHE A 48 -4.63 5.23 -17.08
C PHE A 48 -3.54 6.11 -16.43
N PRO A 49 -3.87 6.92 -15.41
CA PRO A 49 -2.97 7.96 -14.87
C PRO A 49 -1.71 7.40 -14.17
N TYR A 50 -1.71 6.12 -13.78
CA TYR A 50 -0.57 5.46 -13.14
C TYR A 50 0.43 4.87 -14.14
N LEU A 51 0.16 4.95 -15.45
CA LEU A 51 1.09 4.56 -16.50
C LEU A 51 1.61 5.82 -17.18
N SER A 52 2.93 5.95 -17.29
CA SER A 52 3.50 7.05 -18.08
C SER A 52 3.09 6.90 -19.54
N GLU A 53 2.88 8.02 -20.24
CA GLU A 53 2.44 7.99 -21.63
C GLU A 53 3.41 7.20 -22.52
N ALA A 54 4.72 7.35 -22.30
CA ALA A 54 5.73 6.58 -23.01
C ALA A 54 5.56 5.06 -22.81
N PHE A 55 5.26 4.63 -21.58
CA PHE A 55 5.07 3.23 -21.25
C PHE A 55 3.75 2.69 -21.81
N LEU A 56 2.66 3.45 -21.72
CA LEU A 56 1.37 3.15 -22.32
C LEU A 56 1.50 2.96 -23.84
N ARG A 57 2.14 3.92 -24.53
CA ARG A 57 2.43 3.83 -25.97
C ARG A 57 3.28 2.62 -26.31
N LYS A 58 4.30 2.31 -25.51
CA LYS A 58 5.14 1.11 -25.68
C LYS A 58 4.30 -0.17 -25.64
N LYS A 59 3.41 -0.28 -24.65
CA LYS A 59 2.53 -1.45 -24.49
C LYS A 59 1.51 -1.58 -25.63
N LEU A 60 0.88 -0.48 -26.05
CA LEU A 60 -0.06 -0.52 -27.18
C LEU A 60 0.60 -0.88 -28.51
N LYS A 61 1.84 -0.43 -28.75
CA LYS A 61 2.61 -0.80 -29.95
C LYS A 61 2.84 -2.30 -30.08
N GLU A 62 2.71 -3.09 -29.02
CA GLU A 62 2.81 -4.55 -29.11
C GLU A 62 1.64 -5.10 -29.97
N HIS A 63 0.44 -4.52 -29.86
CA HIS A 63 -0.82 -5.06 -30.42
C HIS A 63 -1.52 -4.17 -31.45
N ALA A 64 -1.17 -2.88 -31.50
CA ALA A 64 -1.80 -1.86 -32.34
C ALA A 64 -0.75 -0.97 -33.03
N ASN A 65 -1.16 -0.34 -34.13
CA ASN A 65 -0.38 0.65 -34.87
C ASN A 65 -1.00 2.04 -34.65
N LEU A 66 -0.17 3.03 -34.36
CA LEU A 66 -0.63 4.41 -34.25
C LEU A 66 -0.78 5.00 -35.66
N GLN A 67 -1.98 5.48 -36.00
CA GLN A 67 -2.32 6.03 -37.32
C GLN A 67 -3.14 7.31 -37.17
N ALA A 68 -2.89 8.30 -38.02
CA ALA A 68 -3.77 9.46 -38.13
C ALA A 68 -4.93 9.11 -39.08
N LEU A 69 -6.17 9.11 -38.57
CA LEU A 69 -7.36 8.78 -39.35
C LEU A 69 -8.23 10.03 -39.53
N SER A 70 -8.54 10.35 -40.78
CA SER A 70 -9.36 11.51 -41.17
C SER A 70 -10.86 11.28 -40.98
N PHE A 71 -11.34 10.03 -41.08
CA PHE A 71 -12.77 9.71 -41.01
C PHE A 71 -13.37 9.84 -39.60
N CYS A 72 -12.53 9.91 -38.56
CA CYS A 72 -12.98 10.02 -37.16
C CYS A 72 -13.08 11.47 -36.66
N SER A 73 -12.76 12.48 -37.50
CA SER A 73 -12.72 13.89 -37.11
C SER A 73 -13.75 14.73 -37.87
N ARG A 74 -14.53 15.54 -37.14
CA ARG A 74 -15.22 16.72 -37.70
C ARG A 74 -14.24 17.91 -37.82
N GLY A 75 -13.09 17.72 -38.47
CA GLY A 75 -12.04 18.74 -38.57
C GLY A 75 -10.90 18.34 -39.51
N SER A 76 -10.20 19.34 -40.06
CA SER A 76 -9.16 19.20 -41.09
C SER A 76 -7.87 18.51 -40.65
N ASN A 77 -7.64 18.36 -39.33
CA ASN A 77 -6.53 17.59 -38.79
C ASN A 77 -7.04 16.20 -38.37
N GLY A 78 -6.45 15.15 -38.94
CA GLY A 78 -6.77 13.75 -38.62
C GLY A 78 -6.50 13.45 -37.14
N GLN A 79 -7.32 12.58 -36.55
CA GLN A 79 -7.18 12.16 -35.15
C GLN A 79 -6.21 10.98 -35.03
N TRP A 80 -5.35 11.00 -34.02
CA TRP A 80 -4.43 9.89 -33.73
C TRP A 80 -5.18 8.74 -33.06
N MET A 81 -5.16 7.58 -33.74
CA MET A 81 -5.88 6.38 -33.35
C MET A 81 -4.92 5.19 -33.25
N TRP A 82 -5.10 4.38 -32.23
CA TRP A 82 -4.48 3.05 -32.12
C TRP A 82 -5.34 2.04 -32.88
N VAL A 83 -4.88 1.63 -34.06
CA VAL A 83 -5.57 0.69 -34.93
C VAL A 83 -5.01 -0.72 -34.69
N LYS A 84 -5.89 -1.70 -34.50
CA LYS A 84 -5.50 -3.11 -34.32
C LYS A 84 -4.56 -3.58 -35.44
N LYS A 85 -3.48 -4.29 -35.07
CA LYS A 85 -2.61 -4.95 -36.05
C LYS A 85 -3.35 -6.11 -36.73
N ARG A 86 -3.10 -6.31 -38.03
CA ARG A 86 -3.73 -7.38 -38.82
C ARG A 86 -3.44 -8.79 -38.28
N ASN A 87 -2.22 -9.02 -37.79
CA ASN A 87 -1.78 -10.31 -37.24
C ASN A 87 -2.06 -10.49 -35.75
N PHE A 88 -2.65 -9.50 -35.08
CA PHE A 88 -3.00 -9.62 -33.67
C PHE A 88 -4.35 -10.34 -33.52
N ARG A 89 -4.33 -11.50 -32.86
CA ARG A 89 -5.55 -12.18 -32.40
C ARG A 89 -6.04 -11.53 -31.12
N ILE A 90 -7.28 -11.05 -31.09
CA ILE A 90 -7.90 -10.56 -29.84
C ILE A 90 -8.00 -11.74 -28.86
N PHE A 91 -7.48 -11.58 -27.64
CA PHE A 91 -7.59 -12.58 -26.58
C PHE A 91 -9.04 -12.96 -26.32
N SER A 92 -9.32 -14.24 -26.06
CA SER A 92 -10.65 -14.77 -25.74
C SER A 92 -11.26 -14.12 -24.50
N GLU A 93 -12.58 -14.21 -24.32
CA GLU A 93 -13.24 -13.68 -23.11
C GLU A 93 -12.68 -14.29 -21.82
N ASP A 94 -12.35 -15.58 -21.82
CA ASP A 94 -11.79 -16.24 -20.63
C ASP A 94 -10.37 -15.75 -20.32
N GLU A 95 -9.52 -15.56 -21.35
CA GLU A 95 -8.21 -14.94 -21.20
C GLU A 95 -8.33 -13.53 -20.59
N LEU A 96 -9.28 -12.72 -21.08
CA LEU A 96 -9.50 -11.36 -20.58
C LEU A 96 -10.03 -11.33 -19.14
N ARG A 97 -10.94 -12.24 -18.78
CA ARG A 97 -11.47 -12.36 -17.41
C ARG A 97 -10.40 -12.81 -16.41
N ASN A 98 -9.43 -13.60 -16.86
CA ASN A 98 -8.31 -14.01 -16.03
C ASN A 98 -7.26 -12.91 -15.82
N MET A 99 -7.17 -11.93 -16.73
CA MET A 99 -6.24 -10.81 -16.62
C MET A 99 -6.64 -9.79 -15.54
N VAL A 100 -7.94 -9.57 -15.36
CA VAL A 100 -8.48 -8.62 -14.37
C VAL A 100 -9.67 -9.23 -13.67
N LYS A 101 -9.48 -9.56 -12.39
CA LYS A 101 -10.51 -10.12 -11.54
C LYS A 101 -11.33 -9.02 -10.86
N PRO A 102 -12.62 -9.26 -10.56
CA PRO A 102 -13.46 -8.26 -9.90
C PRO A 102 -12.90 -7.82 -8.54
N GLU A 103 -12.25 -8.72 -7.81
CA GLU A 103 -11.68 -8.37 -6.52
C GLU A 103 -10.47 -7.44 -6.65
N GLU A 104 -9.68 -7.56 -7.73
CA GLU A 104 -8.59 -6.61 -8.03
C GLU A 104 -9.13 -5.22 -8.36
N VAL A 105 -10.32 -5.14 -8.98
CA VAL A 105 -11.02 -3.87 -9.19
C VAL A 105 -11.40 -3.24 -7.85
N CYS A 106 -12.01 -4.01 -6.94
CA CYS A 106 -12.35 -3.52 -5.61
C CYS A 106 -11.11 -3.06 -4.82
N ALA A 107 -9.99 -3.79 -4.91
CA ALA A 107 -8.73 -3.40 -4.28
C ALA A 107 -8.17 -2.09 -4.87
N TYR A 108 -8.22 -1.92 -6.19
CA TYR A 108 -7.80 -0.68 -6.85
C TYR A 108 -8.70 0.51 -6.50
N GLU A 109 -10.03 0.35 -6.51
CA GLU A 109 -10.99 1.40 -6.18
C GLU A 109 -10.90 1.83 -4.71
N SER A 110 -10.67 0.88 -3.81
CA SER A 110 -10.38 1.16 -2.39
C SER A 110 -9.12 2.03 -2.24
N MET A 111 -8.07 1.75 -3.03
CA MET A 111 -6.88 2.60 -3.08
C MET A 111 -7.21 4.01 -3.63
N GLN A 112 -7.99 4.11 -4.70
CA GLN A 112 -8.41 5.42 -5.25
C GLN A 112 -9.18 6.25 -4.22
N ALA A 113 -10.10 5.63 -3.46
CA ALA A 113 -10.86 6.30 -2.41
C ALA A 113 -9.93 6.84 -1.30
N GLY A 114 -8.93 6.06 -0.89
CA GLY A 114 -7.90 6.50 0.06
C GLY A 114 -7.08 7.69 -0.47
N LEU A 115 -6.62 7.63 -1.72
CA LEU A 115 -5.90 8.73 -2.35
C LEU A 115 -6.75 10.00 -2.49
N TYR A 116 -8.02 9.85 -2.85
CA TYR A 116 -8.96 10.96 -2.93
C TYR A 116 -9.11 11.64 -1.57
N ARG A 117 -9.29 10.89 -0.48
CA ARG A 117 -9.35 11.42 0.88
C ARG A 117 -8.08 12.21 1.24
N LEU A 118 -6.89 11.61 1.03
CA LEU A 118 -5.62 12.29 1.32
C LEU A 118 -5.49 13.61 0.56
N LYS A 119 -5.87 13.64 -0.72
CA LYS A 119 -5.87 14.86 -1.54
C LYS A 119 -6.79 15.95 -0.97
N HIS A 120 -7.96 15.59 -0.42
CA HIS A 120 -8.88 16.55 0.21
C HIS A 120 -8.34 17.13 1.51
N LEU A 121 -7.46 16.40 2.18
CA LEU A 121 -6.73 16.84 3.37
C LEU A 121 -5.44 17.62 3.02
N GLY A 122 -5.15 17.84 1.73
CA GLY A 122 -3.93 18.49 1.27
C GLY A 122 -2.68 17.61 1.35
N ILE A 123 -2.83 16.30 1.58
CA ILE A 123 -1.73 15.34 1.68
C ILE A 123 -1.48 14.74 0.30
N THR A 124 -0.39 15.14 -0.36
CA THR A 124 -0.02 14.65 -1.70
C THR A 124 1.04 13.57 -1.68
N GLU A 125 1.92 13.57 -0.68
CA GLU A 125 2.99 12.59 -0.54
C GLU A 125 2.50 11.36 0.23
N THR A 126 2.62 10.19 -0.39
CA THR A 126 2.13 8.91 0.18
C THR A 126 3.26 7.93 0.48
N HIS A 127 4.49 8.24 0.07
CA HIS A 127 5.65 7.37 0.28
C HIS A 127 6.20 7.50 1.70
N PRO A 128 6.22 6.41 2.51
CA PRO A 128 6.64 6.50 3.92
C PRO A 128 8.04 7.09 4.13
N SER A 129 8.97 6.84 3.21
CA SER A 129 10.33 7.41 3.25
C SER A 129 10.37 8.91 2.98
N ALA A 130 9.53 9.40 2.04
CA ALA A 130 9.39 10.83 1.78
C ALA A 130 8.78 11.55 2.98
N ILE A 131 7.81 10.91 3.63
CA ILE A 131 7.13 11.43 4.81
C ILE A 131 8.09 11.52 6.01
N SER A 132 8.76 10.43 6.38
CA SER A 132 9.71 10.44 7.51
C SER A 132 10.85 11.46 7.32
N SER A 133 11.33 11.62 6.08
CA SER A 133 12.33 12.63 5.71
C SER A 133 11.80 14.06 5.72
N ALA A 134 10.55 14.29 5.34
CA ALA A 134 9.92 15.61 5.41
C ALA A 134 9.66 16.01 6.86
N MET A 135 9.19 15.07 7.68
CA MET A 135 8.86 15.26 9.08
C MET A 135 10.09 15.59 9.94
N SER A 136 11.25 15.01 9.63
CA SER A 136 12.50 15.29 10.37
C SER A 136 13.12 16.67 10.10
N ARG A 137 12.60 17.41 9.12
CA ARG A 137 13.06 18.76 8.74
C ARG A 137 12.15 19.87 9.26
N LEU A 138 11.05 19.51 9.91
CA LEU A 138 10.07 20.47 10.41
C LEU A 138 10.59 21.15 11.68
N PRO A 139 10.35 22.47 11.85
CA PRO A 139 10.64 23.16 13.11
C PRO A 139 9.87 22.57 14.29
N ASP A 140 10.48 22.61 15.48
CA ASP A 140 9.89 22.17 16.75
C ASP A 140 8.93 23.22 17.35
N ASP A 141 8.03 23.78 16.55
CA ASP A 141 6.92 24.59 17.06
C ASP A 141 5.62 23.77 17.14
N ALA A 142 4.77 24.10 18.11
CA ALA A 142 3.60 23.30 18.46
C ALA A 142 2.60 23.13 17.30
N ILE A 143 2.48 24.15 16.44
CA ILE A 143 1.56 24.13 15.30
C ILE A 143 2.08 23.18 14.23
N THR A 144 3.37 23.28 13.91
CA THR A 144 4.01 22.38 12.94
C THR A 144 3.98 20.92 13.40
N LEU A 145 4.27 20.66 14.68
CA LEU A 145 4.22 19.30 15.23
C LEU A 145 2.80 18.71 15.20
N ALA A 146 1.78 19.52 15.50
CA ALA A 146 0.39 19.09 15.40
C ALA A 146 0.00 18.74 13.95
N ALA A 147 0.40 19.56 12.97
CA ALA A 147 0.16 19.29 11.56
C ALA A 147 0.89 18.02 11.09
N ALA A 148 2.15 17.87 11.50
CA ALA A 148 2.98 16.70 11.25
C ALA A 148 2.31 15.41 11.79
N SER A 149 1.87 15.42 13.04
CA SER A 149 1.18 14.28 13.67
C SER A 149 -0.15 13.95 12.98
N HIS A 150 -0.89 14.96 12.51
CA HIS A 150 -2.11 14.73 11.74
C HIS A 150 -1.83 14.03 10.40
N ILE A 151 -0.80 14.49 9.67
CA ILE A 151 -0.40 13.88 8.39
C ILE A 151 0.01 12.43 8.60
N GLU A 152 0.87 12.15 9.58
CA GLU A 152 1.32 10.79 9.89
C GLU A 152 0.14 9.86 10.21
N ARG A 153 -0.80 10.33 11.03
CA ARG A 153 -2.02 9.60 11.36
C ARG A 153 -2.82 9.24 10.11
N GLU A 154 -3.12 10.21 9.26
CA GLU A 154 -3.94 10.01 8.06
C GLU A 154 -3.29 9.01 7.09
N LEU A 155 -1.96 8.98 7.04
CA LEU A 155 -1.21 8.02 6.25
C LEU A 155 -1.25 6.60 6.84
N GLN A 156 -1.13 6.46 8.16
CA GLN A 156 -1.19 5.16 8.83
C GLN A 156 -2.55 4.47 8.64
N ILE A 157 -3.64 5.24 8.55
CA ILE A 157 -5.01 4.72 8.40
C ILE A 157 -5.46 4.54 6.96
N THR A 158 -4.55 4.68 5.99
CA THR A 158 -4.87 4.41 4.59
C THR A 158 -5.23 2.93 4.38
N PRO A 159 -6.15 2.62 3.44
CA PRO A 159 -6.66 1.27 3.28
C PRO A 159 -5.56 0.27 2.88
N TRP A 160 -4.56 0.70 2.11
CA TRP A 160 -3.40 -0.12 1.77
C TRP A 160 -2.49 -0.40 2.96
N ASN A 161 -2.28 0.56 3.88
CA ASN A 161 -1.49 0.30 5.08
C ASN A 161 -2.21 -0.64 6.05
N LEU A 162 -3.48 -0.37 6.34
CA LEU A 162 -4.26 -1.19 7.29
C LEU A 162 -4.43 -2.63 6.80
N SER A 163 -4.78 -2.82 5.53
CA SER A 163 -4.95 -4.17 4.97
C SER A 163 -3.63 -4.93 4.85
N SER A 164 -2.53 -4.26 4.47
CA SER A 164 -1.20 -4.88 4.41
C SER A 164 -0.73 -5.35 5.79
N ASN A 165 -0.88 -4.50 6.81
CA ASN A 165 -0.55 -4.85 8.19
C ASN A 165 -1.37 -6.05 8.71
N PHE A 166 -2.68 -6.04 8.44
CA PHE A 166 -3.55 -7.15 8.82
C PHE A 166 -3.15 -8.46 8.14
N VAL A 167 -2.92 -8.44 6.83
CA VAL A 167 -2.49 -9.62 6.07
C VAL A 167 -1.14 -10.13 6.59
N ALA A 168 -0.17 -9.24 6.81
CA ALA A 168 1.13 -9.61 7.37
C ALA A 168 1.01 -10.28 8.75
N CYS A 169 0.16 -9.74 9.63
CA CYS A 169 -0.10 -10.30 10.95
C CYS A 169 -0.72 -11.72 10.87
N THR A 170 -1.66 -11.94 9.95
CA THR A 170 -2.33 -13.25 9.79
C THR A 170 -1.47 -14.34 9.16
N GLN A 171 -0.40 -13.99 8.44
CA GLN A 171 0.44 -14.95 7.71
C GLN A 171 1.63 -15.51 8.53
N GLY A 172 1.78 -15.12 9.79
CA GLY A 172 2.64 -15.82 10.76
C GLY A 172 4.14 -15.88 10.44
N LYS A 173 4.69 -14.95 9.66
CA LYS A 173 6.15 -14.88 9.46
C LYS A 173 6.87 -14.58 10.78
N GLU A 174 8.10 -15.06 10.92
CA GLU A 174 8.92 -15.17 12.15
C GLU A 174 9.12 -13.87 12.97
N ASN A 175 8.69 -12.72 12.45
CA ASN A 175 8.44 -11.51 13.22
C ASN A 175 6.93 -11.33 13.36
N ILE A 176 6.35 -11.68 14.52
CA ILE A 176 4.95 -11.40 14.81
C ILE A 176 4.81 -9.87 14.88
N GLU A 177 4.60 -9.23 13.72
CA GLU A 177 4.18 -7.84 13.64
C GLU A 177 2.83 -7.75 14.35
N ARG A 178 2.86 -7.28 15.60
CA ARG A 178 1.67 -7.12 16.42
C ARG A 178 0.92 -5.90 15.92
N LEU A 179 -0.40 -6.02 15.86
CA LEU A 179 -1.27 -4.86 15.63
C LEU A 179 -1.51 -4.14 16.95
N GLU A 180 -1.50 -2.82 16.90
CA GLU A 180 -1.99 -1.97 17.97
C GLU A 180 -3.52 -1.99 17.93
N ILE A 181 -4.14 -2.94 18.64
CA ILE A 181 -5.59 -3.21 18.56
C ILE A 181 -6.47 -2.02 19.00
N SER A 182 -5.93 -1.09 19.79
CA SER A 182 -6.58 0.15 20.19
C SER A 182 -5.68 1.30 19.79
N GLY A 183 -6.15 2.19 18.92
CA GLY A 183 -5.31 3.27 18.41
C GLY A 183 -5.99 4.05 17.30
N VAL A 184 -5.21 4.85 16.59
CA VAL A 184 -5.71 5.76 15.55
C VAL A 184 -6.39 5.05 14.38
N GLY A 185 -6.12 3.75 14.18
CA GLY A 185 -6.76 2.92 13.17
C GLY A 185 -8.14 2.40 13.53
N ASP A 186 -8.67 2.68 14.74
CA ASP A 186 -10.02 2.26 15.14
C ASP A 186 -11.07 3.10 14.38
N PRO A 187 -11.84 2.49 13.45
CA PRO A 187 -12.82 3.23 12.66
C PRO A 187 -14.00 3.75 13.50
N SER A 188 -14.22 3.24 14.71
CA SER A 188 -15.28 3.71 15.60
C SER A 188 -14.93 5.01 16.33
N GLY A 189 -13.63 5.29 16.50
CA GLY A 189 -13.13 6.41 17.31
C GLY A 189 -13.50 6.35 18.81
N ARG A 190 -14.06 5.23 19.28
CA ARG A 190 -14.63 5.09 20.64
C ARG A 190 -14.24 3.79 21.33
N GLY A 191 -13.31 3.01 20.77
CA GLY A 191 -12.86 1.73 21.33
C GLY A 191 -13.79 0.56 21.03
N LEU A 192 -14.65 0.67 20.02
CA LEU A 192 -15.57 -0.40 19.58
C LEU A 192 -15.10 -1.09 18.30
N GLY A 193 -13.92 -0.73 17.79
CA GLY A 193 -13.29 -1.34 16.63
C GLY A 193 -11.82 -1.68 16.89
N PHE A 194 -11.24 -2.42 15.96
CA PHE A 194 -9.83 -2.79 15.99
C PHE A 194 -9.02 -1.85 15.11
N SER A 195 -7.91 -1.36 15.64
CA SER A 195 -6.88 -0.69 14.85
C SER A 195 -5.94 -1.73 14.22
N TYR A 196 -5.71 -1.61 12.91
CA TYR A 196 -4.75 -2.43 12.15
C TYR A 196 -3.42 -1.70 11.93
N VAL A 197 -3.10 -0.69 12.76
CA VAL A 197 -1.79 -0.06 12.77
C VAL A 197 -0.76 -1.01 13.40
N ARG A 198 0.47 -1.01 12.90
CA ARG A 198 1.57 -1.80 13.51
C ARG A 198 1.91 -1.26 14.89
N ALA A 199 1.97 -2.14 15.88
CA ALA A 199 2.51 -1.80 17.18
C ALA A 199 4.03 -1.56 17.07
N ALA A 200 4.51 -0.53 17.76
CA ALA A 200 5.95 -0.33 17.91
C ALA A 200 6.57 -1.57 18.57
N PRO A 201 7.78 -2.01 18.15
CA PRO A 201 8.50 -3.04 18.86
C PRO A 201 8.65 -2.60 20.32
N LYS A 202 8.12 -3.38 21.26
CA LYS A 202 8.48 -3.19 22.67
C LYS A 202 9.98 -3.40 22.74
N ALA A 203 10.74 -2.38 23.14
CA ALA A 203 12.15 -2.56 23.48
C ALA A 203 12.21 -3.77 24.43
N SER A 204 13.04 -4.75 24.10
CA SER A 204 13.28 -5.85 25.00
C SER A 204 13.83 -5.24 26.28
N MET A 205 13.14 -5.42 27.40
CA MET A 205 13.71 -5.16 28.73
C MET A 205 14.71 -6.28 29.00
N SER A 206 15.79 -6.33 28.23
CA SER A 206 16.90 -7.25 28.43
C SER A 206 18.18 -6.60 27.96
N SER A 207 19.10 -6.45 28.90
CA SER A 207 20.51 -6.04 28.74
C SER A 207 20.85 -4.58 28.98
N ALA A 208 20.16 -3.90 29.90
CA ALA A 208 20.67 -2.68 30.55
C ALA A 208 21.34 -2.97 31.91
N VAL A 209 22.00 -4.13 32.10
CA VAL A 209 22.89 -4.36 33.27
C VAL A 209 24.03 -5.32 32.92
N VAL A 210 24.91 -4.98 31.97
CA VAL A 210 26.28 -5.55 31.98
C VAL A 210 27.27 -4.47 31.56
N LYS A 211 27.56 -3.54 32.48
CA LYS A 211 28.83 -2.82 32.54
C LYS A 211 28.99 -2.12 33.89
N LYS A 212 29.48 -2.85 34.90
CA LYS A 212 30.48 -2.28 35.82
C LYS A 212 31.33 -3.36 36.48
N LYS A 213 32.63 -3.06 36.52
CA LYS A 213 33.77 -3.86 37.00
C LYS A 213 33.73 -4.15 38.51
N SER A 214 34.35 -5.29 38.83
CA SER A 214 35.29 -5.58 39.94
C SER A 214 34.90 -5.40 41.42
N ALA A 215 35.18 -6.50 42.14
CA ALA A 215 35.77 -6.63 43.48
C ALA A 215 34.86 -6.76 44.73
N ALA A 216 35.03 -7.93 45.36
CA ALA A 216 35.19 -8.16 46.81
C ALA A 216 33.96 -8.12 47.77
N THR A 217 33.62 -9.33 48.23
CA THR A 217 33.51 -9.74 49.65
C THR A 217 32.26 -9.36 50.49
N ARG A 218 31.63 -10.44 51.01
CA ARG A 218 30.76 -10.59 52.21
C ARG A 218 29.30 -10.10 52.18
N GLY A 219 28.40 -11.08 52.27
CA GLY A 219 27.21 -11.06 53.14
C GLY A 219 25.88 -10.67 52.48
N GLY A 220 24.96 -11.64 52.40
CA GLY A 220 23.55 -11.45 52.02
C GLY A 220 23.24 -11.92 50.59
N SER A 221 22.52 -13.04 50.46
CA SER A 221 22.01 -13.50 49.17
C SER A 221 20.79 -12.67 48.77
N THR A 222 21.02 -11.45 48.28
CA THR A 222 19.94 -10.63 47.72
C THR A 222 19.48 -11.28 46.42
N VAL A 223 18.24 -11.78 46.41
CA VAL A 223 17.62 -12.43 45.26
C VAL A 223 17.19 -11.35 44.26
N THR A 224 18.15 -10.83 43.49
CA THR A 224 17.87 -9.90 42.39
C THR A 224 18.25 -10.54 41.06
N GLY A 225 17.29 -11.26 40.48
CA GLY A 225 17.38 -11.82 39.13
C GLY A 225 16.10 -12.59 38.78
N THR A 226 15.65 -12.47 37.54
CA THR A 226 14.46 -13.18 36.99
C THR A 226 14.61 -14.71 36.92
N ASP A 227 15.73 -15.25 37.39
CA ASP A 227 16.10 -16.68 37.34
C ASP A 227 16.03 -17.38 38.72
N ALA A 228 15.67 -16.65 39.77
CA ALA A 228 15.45 -17.26 41.07
C ALA A 228 14.04 -17.88 41.12
N ASP A 229 13.97 -19.21 41.17
CA ASP A 229 12.71 -19.93 41.34
C ASP A 229 12.12 -19.64 42.72
N LEU A 230 11.14 -18.72 42.76
CA LEU A 230 10.47 -18.26 43.97
C LEU A 230 9.80 -19.41 44.76
N ARG A 231 9.59 -20.57 44.12
CA ARG A 231 9.05 -21.77 44.76
C ARG A 231 10.06 -22.52 45.64
N ARG A 232 11.35 -22.20 45.53
CA ARG A 232 12.43 -22.80 46.33
C ARG A 232 12.88 -21.91 47.49
N LEU A 233 12.30 -20.73 47.64
CA LEU A 233 12.58 -19.83 48.75
C LEU A 233 12.02 -20.40 50.05
N SER A 234 12.86 -20.41 51.11
CA SER A 234 12.42 -20.77 52.46
C SER A 234 11.49 -19.70 53.02
N MET A 235 10.67 -20.08 54.00
CA MET A 235 9.70 -19.16 54.63
C MET A 235 10.33 -17.93 55.29
N GLU A 236 11.57 -18.04 55.78
CA GLU A 236 12.32 -16.91 56.35
C GLU A 236 12.78 -15.94 55.26
N ALA A 237 13.35 -16.46 54.18
CA ALA A 237 13.82 -15.63 53.07
C ALA A 237 12.65 -14.99 52.29
N ALA A 238 11.47 -15.62 52.26
CA ALA A 238 10.27 -15.04 51.67
C ALA A 238 9.72 -13.83 52.47
N ARG A 239 9.99 -13.75 53.79
CA ARG A 239 9.57 -12.61 54.61
C ARG A 239 10.42 -11.35 54.37
N GLU A 240 11.66 -11.52 53.96
CA GLU A 240 12.56 -10.40 53.66
C GLU A 240 12.30 -9.74 52.30
N VAL A 241 11.49 -10.39 51.44
CA VAL A 241 11.13 -9.89 50.09
C VAL A 241 9.82 -9.08 50.10
N HIS A 242 9.18 -8.91 51.26
CA HIS A 242 7.88 -8.26 51.42
C HIS A 242 7.94 -6.85 52.03
#